data_AF-A0A7S3NYV5-F1
#
_entry.id   AF-A0A7S3NYV5-F1
#
_cell.length_a   1.000
_cell.length_b   1.000
_cell.length_c   1.000
_cell.angle_alpha   90.00
_cell.angle_beta   90.00
_cell.angle_gamma   90.00
#
_symmetry.space_group_name_H-M   'P 1'
#
loop_
_entity.id
_entity.type
_entity.pdbx_description
1 polymer ?
#
loop_
_entity_poly.entity_id
_entity_poly.type
_entity_poly.pdbx_seq_one_letter_code
_entity_poly.pdbx_strand_id
1 'polypeptide(L)'
;EEIYQNGPIACSCSTPEGLYKHTEGIFIDRTNRKSFDHECEVVGFGEQNGIKFWHVKNTWGTSYADDGFFKVIRGINNIAIETNCSWATPLDTWSEGKQVVVQKNVEKSNHLLETKKESSQNTITSNY
;
A
#
# COMPACT_ATOMS: atom_id res chain seq x y z
N GLU A 1 11.71 14.84 3.16
CA GLU A 1 10.96 15.97 2.57
C GLU A 1 9.48 15.62 2.50
N GLU A 2 9.13 14.51 1.85
CA GLU A 2 7.75 14.03 1.72
C GLU A 2 6.95 13.98 3.03
N ILE A 3 7.45 13.28 4.05
CA ILE A 3 6.72 13.09 5.32
C ILE A 3 6.30 14.41 5.97
N TYR A 4 7.12 15.45 5.86
CA TYR A 4 6.85 16.75 6.45
C TYR A 4 5.75 17.52 5.70
N GLN A 5 5.65 17.36 4.39
CA GLN A 5 4.74 18.11 3.53
C GLN A 5 3.40 17.40 3.32
N ASN A 6 3.46 16.07 3.16
CA ASN A 6 2.36 15.30 2.58
C ASN A 6 1.89 14.14 3.49
N GLY A 7 2.54 13.95 4.64
CA GLY A 7 2.16 12.96 5.63
C GLY A 7 2.84 11.59 5.48
N PRO A 8 2.34 10.55 6.15
CA PRO A 8 3.01 9.25 6.25
C PRO A 8 3.29 8.59 4.91
N ILE A 9 4.37 7.81 4.85
CA ILE A 9 4.76 7.01 3.67
C ILE A 9 4.87 5.54 4.03
N ALA A 10 4.61 4.66 3.06
CA ALA A 10 4.87 3.23 3.20
C ALA A 10 6.31 2.93 2.80
N CYS A 11 7.04 2.14 3.59
CA CYS A 11 8.38 1.69 3.27
C CYS A 11 8.56 0.20 3.57
N SER A 12 9.27 -0.50 2.68
CA SER A 12 9.69 -1.86 2.94
C SER A 12 10.84 -1.89 3.94
N CYS A 13 10.79 -2.84 4.86
CA CYS A 13 11.75 -2.98 5.94
C CYS A 13 12.03 -4.45 6.27
N SER A 14 13.10 -4.66 7.03
CA SER A 14 13.50 -5.96 7.55
C SER A 14 13.02 -6.15 8.98
N THR A 15 12.64 -7.38 9.30
CA THR A 15 12.19 -7.81 10.64
C THR A 15 13.20 -8.72 11.35
N PRO A 16 14.37 -8.21 11.78
CA PRO A 16 15.31 -9.02 12.56
C PRO A 16 14.69 -9.45 13.90
N GLU A 17 15.20 -10.54 14.49
CA GLU A 17 14.68 -11.08 15.77
C GLU A 17 14.63 -10.01 16.88
N GLY A 18 15.63 -9.12 16.90
CA GLY A 18 15.67 -8.01 17.86
C GLY A 18 14.49 -7.05 17.76
N LEU A 19 13.90 -6.87 16.57
CA LEU A 19 12.75 -6.00 16.38
C LEU A 19 11.50 -6.60 17.02
N TYR A 20 11.29 -7.92 16.93
CA TYR A 20 10.16 -8.59 17.60
C TYR A 20 10.20 -8.45 19.12
N LYS A 21 11.40 -8.35 19.69
CA LYS A 21 11.63 -8.19 21.15
C LYS A 21 11.73 -6.73 21.57
N HIS A 22 11.67 -5.79 20.63
CA HIS A 22 11.82 -4.37 20.91
C HIS A 22 10.60 -3.83 21.65
N THR A 23 10.83 -3.05 22.71
CA THR A 23 9.77 -2.47 23.55
C THR A 23 9.82 -0.95 23.59
N GLU A 24 11.00 -0.35 23.64
CA GLU A 24 11.16 1.09 23.83
C GLU A 24 12.49 1.63 23.28
N GLY A 25 12.59 2.95 23.13
CA GLY A 25 13.81 3.61 22.66
C GLY A 25 14.02 3.50 21.15
N ILE A 26 15.24 3.87 20.70
CA ILE A 26 15.63 3.85 19.28
C ILE A 26 16.25 2.50 18.95
N PHE A 27 15.55 1.72 18.14
CA PHE A 27 16.02 0.44 17.63
C PHE A 27 17.20 0.60 16.68
N ILE A 28 18.19 -0.29 16.83
CA ILE A 28 19.33 -0.43 15.94
C ILE A 28 19.58 -1.91 15.73
N ASP A 29 19.31 -2.40 14.53
CA ASP A 29 19.76 -3.74 14.15
C ASP A 29 21.29 -3.76 14.00
N ARG A 30 21.92 -4.66 14.76
CA ARG A 30 23.38 -4.90 14.71
C ARG A 30 23.76 -6.09 13.83
N THR A 31 22.78 -6.83 13.30
CA THR A 31 23.02 -7.96 12.39
C THR A 31 23.20 -7.52 10.93
N ASN A 32 22.83 -6.27 10.62
CA ASN A 32 22.86 -5.69 9.29
C ASN A 32 21.95 -6.41 8.29
N ARG A 33 20.80 -6.91 8.75
CA ARG A 33 19.81 -7.57 7.91
C ARG A 33 19.11 -6.55 7.00
N LYS A 34 18.96 -6.89 5.71
CA LYS A 34 18.39 -6.02 4.66
C LYS A 34 17.33 -6.71 3.79
N SER A 35 16.70 -7.77 4.30
CA SER A 35 15.57 -8.39 3.61
C SER A 35 14.37 -7.46 3.61
N PHE A 36 13.68 -7.34 2.47
CA PHE A 36 12.37 -6.69 2.40
C PHE A 36 11.29 -7.74 2.68
N ASP A 37 11.05 -8.01 3.96
CA ASP A 37 10.07 -9.02 4.41
C ASP A 37 8.90 -8.43 5.18
N HIS A 38 8.86 -7.10 5.32
CA HIS A 38 7.80 -6.38 5.98
C HIS A 38 7.58 -5.03 5.32
N GLU A 39 6.36 -4.51 5.44
CA GLU A 39 6.01 -3.17 5.01
C GLU A 39 5.57 -2.38 6.25
N CYS A 40 6.16 -1.20 6.44
CA CYS A 40 5.94 -0.38 7.62
C CYS A 40 5.63 1.07 7.24
N GLU A 41 4.85 1.76 8.09
CA GLU A 41 4.38 3.12 7.83
C GLU A 41 5.26 4.12 8.58
N VAL A 42 6.05 4.92 7.85
CA VAL A 42 6.88 5.96 8.46
C VAL A 42 6.04 7.22 8.63
N VAL A 43 5.69 7.50 9.88
CA VAL A 43 4.75 8.59 10.26
C VAL A 43 5.45 9.88 10.68
N GLY A 44 6.76 9.82 10.90
CA GLY A 44 7.52 10.98 11.34
C GLY A 44 9.01 10.70 11.52
N PHE A 45 9.72 11.71 11.98
CA PHE A 45 11.15 11.62 12.30
C PHE A 45 11.48 12.59 13.42
N GLY A 46 12.62 12.36 14.07
CA GLY A 46 13.09 13.25 15.13
C GLY A 46 14.55 13.04 15.45
N GLU A 47 14.95 13.61 16.57
CA GLU A 47 16.27 13.45 17.17
C GLU A 47 16.11 13.38 18.69
N GLN A 48 16.81 12.44 19.33
CA GLN A 48 16.86 12.30 20.77
C GLN A 48 18.31 12.11 21.19
N ASN A 49 18.83 13.00 22.04
CA ASN A 49 20.22 12.97 22.52
C ASN A 49 21.26 12.88 21.39
N GLY A 50 21.06 13.62 20.29
CA GLY A 50 21.93 13.59 19.11
C GLY A 50 21.72 12.39 18.17
N ILE A 51 20.81 11.47 18.49
CA ILE A 51 20.50 10.30 17.66
C ILE A 51 19.23 10.55 16.87
N LYS A 52 19.37 10.62 15.54
CA LYS A 52 18.25 10.77 14.61
C LYS A 52 17.48 9.46 14.47
N PHE A 53 16.16 9.54 14.43
CA PHE A 53 15.29 8.38 14.26
C PHE A 53 14.16 8.63 13.26
N TRP A 54 13.65 7.54 12.68
CA TRP A 54 12.34 7.43 12.06
C TRP A 54 11.33 6.99 13.12
N HIS A 55 10.14 7.59 13.12
CA HIS A 55 9.00 7.15 13.92
C HIS A 55 8.09 6.32 13.02
N VAL A 56 7.85 5.07 13.40
CA VAL A 56 7.23 4.07 12.55
C VAL A 56 6.02 3.49 13.24
N LYS A 57 4.89 3.48 12.54
CA LYS A 57 3.69 2.76 12.94
C LYS A 57 3.76 1.35 12.39
N ASN A 58 3.65 0.36 13.28
CA ASN A 58 3.71 -1.05 12.92
C ASN A 58 2.30 -1.63 12.73
N THR A 59 2.24 -2.85 12.21
CA THR A 59 0.99 -3.60 11.94
C THR A 59 0.80 -4.81 12.86
N TRP A 60 1.55 -4.89 13.96
CA TRP A 60 1.51 -6.00 14.94
C TRP A 60 0.58 -5.76 16.14
N GLY A 61 -0.30 -4.76 16.04
CA GLY A 61 -1.24 -4.38 17.09
C GLY A 61 -0.64 -3.44 18.13
N THR A 62 -1.52 -2.87 18.95
CA THR A 62 -1.17 -1.83 19.94
C THR A 62 -0.40 -2.36 21.14
N SER A 63 -0.42 -3.68 21.38
CA SER A 63 0.36 -4.28 22.46
C SER A 63 1.87 -4.33 22.19
N TYR A 64 2.30 -4.02 20.97
CA TYR A 64 3.70 -4.04 20.60
C TYR A 64 4.37 -2.70 20.92
N ALA A 65 5.47 -2.74 21.66
CA ALA A 65 6.30 -1.58 21.97
C ALA A 65 5.50 -0.38 22.53
N ASP A 66 5.56 0.77 21.86
CA ASP A 66 4.91 2.02 22.29
C ASP A 66 3.57 2.17 21.55
N ASP A 67 2.52 1.50 22.05
CA ASP A 67 1.17 1.49 21.46
C ASP A 67 1.12 1.09 19.97
N GLY A 68 1.99 0.18 19.56
CA GLY A 68 2.15 -0.28 18.18
C GLY A 68 3.18 0.51 17.36
N PHE A 69 3.87 1.46 17.97
CA PHE A 69 4.90 2.27 17.34
C PHE A 69 6.30 1.87 17.81
N PHE A 70 7.28 2.15 16.95
CA PHE A 70 8.68 2.06 17.32
C PHE A 70 9.50 3.16 16.65
N LYS A 71 10.68 3.42 17.22
CA LYS A 71 11.68 4.32 16.64
C LYS A 71 12.84 3.49 16.11
N VAL A 72 13.35 3.81 14.93
CA VAL A 72 14.55 3.17 14.35
C VAL A 72 15.55 4.22 13.92
N ILE A 73 16.85 3.94 14.09
CA ILE A 73 17.91 4.88 13.73
C ILE A 73 17.82 5.29 12.26
N ARG A 74 17.97 6.59 12.03
CA ARG A 74 17.83 7.24 10.72
C ARG A 74 19.18 7.72 10.19
N GLY A 75 19.35 7.63 8.87
CA GLY A 75 20.51 8.12 8.12
C GLY A 75 21.57 7.05 7.84
N ILE A 76 21.32 5.79 8.19
CA ILE A 76 22.22 4.66 7.94
C ILE A 76 21.51 3.49 7.25
N ASN A 77 20.31 3.72 6.73
CA ASN A 77 19.45 2.71 6.12
C ASN A 77 19.32 1.43 6.99
N ASN A 78 19.17 1.58 8.31
CA ASN A 78 18.99 0.44 9.21
C ASN A 78 17.70 -0.31 8.84
N ILE A 79 17.69 -1.64 8.99
CA ILE A 79 16.62 -2.54 8.51
C ILE A 79 16.15 -2.29 7.05
N ALA A 80 16.98 -1.66 6.21
CA ALA A 80 16.69 -1.30 4.83
C ALA A 80 15.52 -0.31 4.61
N ILE A 81 15.03 0.34 5.67
CA ILE A 81 13.81 1.18 5.64
C ILE A 81 13.91 2.42 4.73
N GLU A 82 15.11 2.83 4.33
CA GLU A 82 15.33 4.02 3.51
C GLU A 82 15.45 3.67 2.00
N THR A 83 15.28 2.40 1.63
CA THR A 83 15.60 1.91 0.28
C THR A 83 14.39 1.90 -0.65
N ASN A 84 13.25 1.41 -0.17
CA ASN A 84 12.05 1.22 -0.98
C ASN A 84 10.88 1.82 -0.22
N CYS A 85 10.43 2.98 -0.68
CA CYS A 85 9.31 3.70 -0.10
C CYS A 85 8.36 4.17 -1.21
N SER A 86 7.07 4.16 -0.89
CA SER A 86 5.98 4.57 -1.75
C SER A 86 5.11 5.61 -1.06
N TRP A 87 4.67 6.60 -1.83
CA TRP A 87 3.74 7.65 -1.41
C TRP A 87 2.88 8.05 -2.60
N ALA A 88 1.75 8.70 -2.31
CA ALA A 88 0.85 9.19 -3.34
C ALA A 88 0.09 10.41 -2.85
N THR A 89 -0.14 11.37 -3.74
CA THR A 89 -1.05 12.49 -3.47
C THR A 89 -2.46 12.08 -3.92
N PRO A 90 -3.46 12.07 -3.02
CA PRO A 90 -4.83 11.74 -3.42
C PRO A 90 -5.38 12.81 -4.36
N LEU A 91 -6.11 12.37 -5.38
CA LEU A 91 -6.89 13.28 -6.22
C LEU A 91 -8.15 13.69 -5.45
N ASP A 92 -8.32 14.99 -5.20
CA ASP A 92 -9.56 15.52 -4.63
C ASP A 92 -10.68 15.52 -5.68
N THR A 93 -11.53 14.50 -5.62
CA THR A 93 -12.70 14.36 -6.49
C THR A 93 -13.96 15.00 -5.90
N TRP A 94 -13.92 15.42 -4.63
CA TRP A 94 -15.07 15.91 -3.89
C TRP A 94 -15.24 17.41 -4.05
N SER A 95 -14.16 18.17 -3.87
CA SER A 95 -14.20 19.64 -3.92
C SER A 95 -14.36 20.17 -5.35
N GLU A 96 -13.88 19.42 -6.35
CA GLU A 96 -13.88 19.85 -7.75
C GLU A 96 -15.06 19.31 -8.59
N GLY A 97 -15.96 18.52 -8.01
CA GLY A 97 -17.10 17.92 -8.74
C GLY A 97 -16.69 16.96 -9.88
N LYS A 98 -15.45 16.49 -9.88
CA LYS A 98 -14.93 15.53 -10.88
C LYS A 98 -15.36 14.12 -10.52
N GLN A 99 -16.42 13.63 -11.16
CA GLN A 99 -16.76 12.21 -11.11
C GLN A 99 -15.74 11.40 -11.92
N VAL A 100 -15.11 10.40 -11.29
CA VAL A 100 -14.33 9.39 -12.01
C VAL A 100 -15.32 8.47 -12.73
N VAL A 101 -15.49 8.66 -14.04
CA VAL A 101 -16.23 7.71 -14.87
C VAL A 101 -15.38 6.46 -15.02
N VAL A 102 -15.68 5.42 -14.25
CA VAL A 102 -15.11 4.09 -14.48
C VAL A 102 -15.65 3.58 -15.81
N GLN A 103 -14.86 3.70 -16.88
CA GLN A 103 -15.16 3.02 -18.13
C GLN A 103 -15.00 1.52 -17.91
N LYS A 104 -16.11 0.82 -17.66
CA LYS A 104 -16.14 -0.63 -17.74
C LYS A 104 -15.96 -1.01 -19.21
N ASN A 105 -14.76 -1.43 -19.59
CA ASN A 105 -14.58 -2.20 -20.82
C ASN A 105 -15.27 -3.55 -20.63
N VAL A 106 -16.55 -3.62 -20.99
CA VAL A 106 -17.27 -4.89 -21.10
C VAL A 106 -16.87 -5.51 -22.44
N GLU A 107 -15.82 -6.31 -22.43
CA GLU A 107 -15.57 -7.24 -23.54
C GLU A 107 -16.71 -8.26 -23.58
N LYS A 108 -17.66 -8.10 -24.51
CA LYS A 108 -18.63 -9.14 -24.83
C LYS A 108 -17.91 -10.27 -25.56
N SER A 109 -17.52 -11.31 -24.83
CA SER A 109 -17.16 -12.58 -25.43
C SER A 109 -18.41 -13.24 -26.04
N ASN A 110 -18.63 -13.06 -27.34
CA ASN A 110 -19.58 -13.87 -28.09
C ASN A 110 -18.95 -15.23 -28.37
N HIS A 111 -19.16 -16.19 -27.47
CA HIS A 111 -18.80 -17.59 -27.72
C HIS A 111 -20.03 -18.49 -27.53
N LEU A 112 -20.59 -18.92 -28.66
CA LEU A 112 -21.48 -20.08 -28.87
C LEU A 112 -22.80 -20.13 -28.07
N LEU A 113 -23.85 -19.55 -28.67
CA LEU A 113 -25.22 -20.05 -28.56
C LEU A 113 -25.72 -20.42 -29.96
N GLU A 114 -24.99 -21.31 -30.64
CA GLU A 114 -25.57 -22.14 -31.71
C GLU A 114 -25.92 -23.50 -31.09
N THR A 115 -27.13 -23.62 -30.57
CA THR A 115 -27.84 -24.90 -30.57
C THR A 115 -29.32 -24.65 -30.29
N LYS A 116 -30.14 -25.13 -31.22
CA LYS A 116 -31.60 -25.37 -31.12
C LYS A 116 -32.52 -24.16 -31.29
N LYS A 117 -32.93 -23.92 -32.54
CA LYS A 117 -34.34 -24.05 -32.95
C LYS A 117 -34.49 -23.94 -34.47
N GLU A 118 -34.26 -25.05 -35.16
CA GLU A 118 -35.07 -25.38 -36.32
C GLU A 118 -36.38 -25.99 -35.80
N SER A 119 -37.50 -25.29 -35.99
CA SER A 119 -38.74 -25.89 -36.50
C SER A 119 -39.87 -24.85 -36.60
N SER A 120 -40.67 -25.02 -37.64
CA SER A 120 -42.04 -24.52 -37.85
C SER A 120 -42.28 -23.11 -38.41
N GLN A 121 -42.48 -23.12 -39.74
CA GLN A 121 -43.67 -22.64 -40.48
C GLN A 121 -43.81 -21.16 -40.90
N ASN A 122 -43.67 -20.97 -42.23
CA ASN A 122 -44.46 -20.18 -43.18
C ASN A 122 -45.42 -19.10 -42.64
N THR A 123 -45.35 -17.89 -43.21
CA THR A 123 -46.44 -17.25 -43.99
C THR A 123 -45.89 -16.12 -44.89
N ILE A 124 -46.40 -16.06 -46.12
CA ILE A 124 -46.14 -15.09 -47.21
C ILE A 124 -47.01 -13.83 -47.05
N THR A 125 -46.50 -12.64 -47.42
CA THR A 125 -47.19 -11.49 -48.09
C THR A 125 -46.17 -10.33 -48.22
N SER A 126 -45.71 -9.89 -49.40
CA SER A 126 -46.32 -9.14 -50.52
C SER A 126 -46.19 -7.60 -50.41
N ASN A 127 -45.49 -7.03 -51.41
CA ASN A 127 -45.52 -5.65 -51.98
C ASN A 127 -45.02 -4.51 -51.06
N TYR A 128 -44.00 -3.73 -51.41
CA TYR A 128 -43.72 -3.00 -52.67
C TYR A 128 -42.24 -3.02 -53.06
#